data_AF-D5AAY4-F1
#
_entry.id   AF-D5AAY4-F1
#
_cell.length_a   1.000
_cell.length_b   1.000
_cell.length_c   1.000
_cell.angle_alpha   90.00
_cell.angle_beta   90.00
_cell.angle_gamma   90.00
#
_symmetry.space_group_name_H-M   'P 1'
#
loop_
_entity.id
_entity.type
_entity.pdbx_description
1 polymer ?
#
loop_
_entity_poly.entity_id
_entity_poly.type
_entity_poly.pdbx_seq_one_letter_code
_entity_poly.pdbx_strand_id
1 'polypeptide(L)' 'MFVNISPDPKSFGESLCSLRFAAKVNACEIGVPRRQTNSRVSDAHGRLSSC' A
#
# COMPACT_ATOMS: atom_id res chain seq x y z
N MET A 1 -1.98 -10.46 3.70
CA MET A 1 -3.43 -10.23 3.56
C MET A 1 -4.20 -11.40 4.15
N PHE A 2 -5.46 -11.22 4.58
CA PHE A 2 -6.36 -12.30 4.99
C PHE A 2 -7.54 -12.43 4.02
N VAL A 3 -8.00 -13.67 3.82
CA VAL A 3 -9.11 -13.99 2.91
C VAL A 3 -10.12 -14.81 3.70
N ASN A 4 -11.37 -14.35 3.72
CA ASN A 4 -12.48 -15.08 4.32
C ASN A 4 -13.09 -16.01 3.28
N ILE A 5 -13.37 -17.25 3.67
CA ILE A 5 -13.89 -18.29 2.79
C ILE A 5 -15.06 -19.00 3.49
N SER A 6 -16.10 -19.30 2.70
CA SER A 6 -17.21 -20.13 3.16
C SER A 6 -16.85 -21.62 3.03
N PRO A 7 -17.15 -22.45 4.04
CA PRO A 7 -16.98 -23.90 3.94
C PRO A 7 -18.09 -24.59 3.10
N ASP A 8 -19.15 -23.87 2.68
CA ASP A 8 -20.23 -24.44 1.88
C ASP A 8 -19.73 -24.80 0.46
N PRO A 9 -19.91 -26.06 0.00
CA PRO A 9 -19.55 -26.48 -1.36
C PRO A 9 -20.18 -25.63 -2.48
N LYS A 10 -21.37 -25.07 -2.26
CA LYS A 10 -22.03 -24.18 -3.24
C LYS A 10 -21.23 -22.89 -3.46
N SER A 11 -20.45 -22.47 -2.47
CA SER A 11 -19.57 -21.30 -2.54
C SER A 11 -18.18 -21.61 -3.09
N PHE A 12 -17.89 -22.84 -3.53
CA PHE A 12 -16.55 -23.24 -3.96
C PHE A 12 -16.00 -22.38 -5.10
N GLY A 13 -16.85 -22.04 -6.09
CA GLY A 13 -16.46 -21.19 -7.22
C GLY A 13 -15.97 -19.81 -6.79
N GLU A 14 -16.78 -19.11 -6.00
CA GLU A 14 -16.43 -17.78 -5.46
C GLU A 14 -15.21 -17.84 -4.53
N SER A 15 -15.12 -18.87 -3.70
CA SER A 15 -14.00 -19.10 -2.80
C SER A 15 -12.68 -19.28 -3.57
N LEU A 16 -12.72 -20.03 -4.67
CA LEU A 16 -11.59 -20.23 -5.57
C LEU A 16 -11.19 -18.92 -6.27
N CYS A 17 -12.17 -18.11 -6.68
CA CYS A 17 -11.92 -16.77 -7.24
C CYS A 17 -11.18 -15.88 -6.23
N SER A 18 -11.65 -15.82 -4.98
CA SER A 18 -10.98 -15.06 -3.91
C SER A 18 -9.56 -15.57 -3.62
N LEU A 19 -9.34 -16.89 -3.59
CA LEU A 19 -8.02 -17.48 -3.38
C LEU A 19 -7.06 -17.16 -4.53
N ARG A 20 -7.50 -17.27 -5.78
CA ARG A 20 -6.68 -16.94 -6.96
C ARG A 20 -6.27 -15.48 -6.97
N PHE A 21 -7.20 -14.59 -6.61
CA PHE A 21 -6.91 -13.16 -6.47
C PHE A 21 -5.88 -12.92 -5.36
N ALA A 22 -6.10 -13.52 -4.18
CA ALA A 22 -5.20 -13.41 -3.04
C ALA A 22 -3.79 -13.90 -3.34
N ALA A 23 -3.64 -15.01 -4.06
CA ALA A 23 -2.33 -15.53 -4.46
C ALA A 23 -1.56 -14.52 -5.34
N LYS A 24 -2.25 -13.85 -6.26
CA LYS A 24 -1.64 -12.83 -7.13
C LYS A 24 -1.20 -11.60 -6.33
N VAL A 25 -2.07 -11.05 -5.49
CA VAL A 25 -1.73 -9.85 -4.70
C VAL A 25 -0.67 -10.15 -3.62
N ASN A 26 -0.68 -11.36 -3.06
CA ASN A 26 0.34 -11.79 -2.10
C ASN A 26 1.73 -11.93 -2.76
N ALA A 27 1.79 -12.23 -4.06
CA ALA A 27 3.03 -12.30 -4.81
C ALA A 27 3.52 -10.91 -5.27
N CYS A 28 2.67 -9.88 -5.21
CA CYS A 28 3.08 -8.51 -5.50
C CYS A 28 3.74 -7.89 -4.27
N GLU A 29 4.99 -7.45 -4.42
CA GLU A 29 5.64 -6.61 -3.43
C GLU A 29 5.17 -5.16 -3.60
N ILE A 30 4.32 -4.71 -2.69
CA ILE A 30 3.93 -3.31 -2.58
C ILE A 30 4.98 -2.65 -1.69
N GLY A 31 6.00 -2.05 -2.32
CA GLY A 31 7.09 -1.40 -1.61
C GLY A 31 6.62 -0.37 -0.57
N VAL A 32 7.51 -0.01 0.35
CA VAL A 32 7.17 0.90 1.45
C VAL A 32 6.80 2.29 0.90
N PRO A 33 5.63 2.85 1.28
CA PRO A 33 5.26 4.20 0.86
C PRO A 33 6.30 5.22 1.32
N ARG A 34 7.02 5.84 0.38
CA ARG A 34 7.94 6.94 0.68
C ARG A 34 7.15 8.26 0.68
N ARG A 35 7.12 8.93 1.83
CA ARG A 35 6.50 10.24 1.98
C ARG A 35 7.22 11.24 1.07
N GLN A 36 6.58 11.66 -0.03
CA GLN A 36 7.04 12.77 -0.86
C GLN A 36 6.65 14.08 -0.18
N THR A 37 7.42 14.48 0.83
CA THR A 37 7.37 15.89 1.26
C THR A 37 8.07 16.69 0.17
N ASN A 38 7.32 17.49 -0.58
CA ASN A 38 7.89 18.50 -1.45
C ASN A 38 8.63 19.52 -0.57
N SER A 39 9.87 19.23 -0.20
CA SER A 39 10.78 20.21 0.36
C SER A 39 11.20 21.12 -0.79
N ARG A 40 10.31 22.06 -1.14
CA ARG A 40 10.78 23.37 -1.59
C ARG A 40 11.52 23.92 -0.38
N VAL A 41 12.80 23.58 -0.27
CA VAL A 41 13.74 24.33 0.56
C VAL A 41 13.67 25.71 -0.07
N SER A 42 12.91 26.58 0.57
CA SER A 42 12.98 28.01 0.31
C SER A 42 14.44 28.37 0.46
N ASP A 43 15.05 28.68 -0.66
CA ASP A 43 16.28 29.42 -0.77
C ASP A 43 16.09 30.73 0.02
N ALA A 44 16.42 30.68 1.31
CA ALA A 44 16.34 31.79 2.25
C ALA A 44 17.49 31.74 3.25
N HIS A 45 18.59 31.06 2.90
CA HIS A 45 19.84 31.17 3.66
C HIS A 45 20.64 32.37 3.12
N GLY A 46 20.17 33.57 3.44
CA GLY A 46 20.85 34.77 2.99
C GLY A 46 20.20 36.06 3.43
N ARG A 47 19.89 36.24 4.71
CA ARG A 47 20.02 37.54 5.42
C ARG A 47 19.50 37.53 6.86
N LEU A 48 20.40 37.96 7.75
CA LEU A 48 20.16 38.81 8.93
C LEU A 48 19.46 38.12 10.13
N SER A 49 20.21 37.72 11.15
CA SER A 49 20.76 38.55 12.23
C SER A 49 19.69 39.14 13.15
N SER A 50 19.88 38.84 14.45
CA SER A 50 19.55 39.65 15.63
C SER A 50 18.09 40.05 15.84
N CYS A 51 17.39 39.30 16.69
CA CYS A 51 16.89 39.74 18.00
C CYS A 51 16.43 38.50 18.79
#